data_AF-A0A2S1YJV1-F1
#
_entry.id   AF-A0A2S1YJV1-F1
#
_cell.length_a   1.000
_cell.length_b   1.000
_cell.length_c   1.000
_cell.angle_alpha   90.00
_cell.angle_beta   90.00
_cell.angle_gamma   90.00
#
_symmetry.space_group_name_H-M   'P 1'
#
loop_
_entity.id
_entity.type
_entity.pdbx_description
1 polymer ?
#
loop_
_entity_poly.entity_id
_entity_poly.type
_entity_poly.pdbx_seq_one_letter_code
_entity_poly.pdbx_strand_id
1 'polypeptide(L)'
;MKKKFTFIFLCTVLFASAQMNCEEKLEKARKILDDKKLYKNYESLFQDMIVCAENGEPLAQNYAGLMYVYGLGVAKDESKGFAYVEKAAKSGNAVGEYNLGKLYSEGRGCTLDMNKAVEWYKKAISQNNQRAAYNLGYMYLKGFGVPQDYSQAVSWFQKSNYAMAKHWLGVCYYLGYGVSQNTEKALEYLYGNTTPNSVAFLKNIENEKRSKVLSQTENAIDEANKGTKKIESELIAESREIIIADETQNQKIKPKNILGEWTGRYIEYDWSGTTPLRVLPINISFSKKDKEALKTHIDFNGQTFYETVSLQENTLLVNNFKFKQEQLYAHDFKNDKLEYDVLGMSLSQKSYNNIPYLLVDVNSFIDYWREPGPPITMVLRPKNTLSGFDDEALLLALASQKTDFIKVYPVPFNEQLYVAFDLAAPAKIDLKLVNTATAQTVKTATANLEAGTQSFTLDTNNLPIGIYIVQIQENQKVHTKTIIKQ
;
A
#
# COMPACT_ATOMS: atom_id res chain seq x y z
N MET A 1 -45.33 22.32 46.52
CA MET A 1 -44.92 21.02 45.94
C MET A 1 -45.49 20.73 44.55
N LYS A 2 -46.73 21.11 44.21
CA LYS A 2 -47.33 20.80 42.88
C LYS A 2 -46.58 21.39 41.67
N LYS A 3 -46.07 22.63 41.71
CA LYS A 3 -45.33 23.25 40.58
C LYS A 3 -43.96 22.61 40.28
N LYS A 4 -43.26 22.04 41.27
CA LYS A 4 -41.99 21.31 41.05
C LYS A 4 -42.24 19.95 40.39
N PHE A 5 -43.33 19.26 40.74
CA PHE A 5 -43.71 18.00 40.12
C PHE A 5 -44.13 18.16 38.64
N THR A 6 -44.88 19.22 38.30
CA THR A 6 -45.28 19.46 36.89
C THR A 6 -44.10 19.79 35.99
N PHE A 7 -43.08 20.51 36.51
CA PHE A 7 -41.89 20.86 35.73
C PHE A 7 -40.96 19.64 35.51
N ILE A 8 -40.80 18.79 36.53
CA ILE A 8 -40.05 17.53 36.41
C ILE A 8 -40.75 16.59 35.42
N PHE A 9 -42.08 16.48 35.50
CA PHE A 9 -42.86 15.62 34.59
C PHE A 9 -42.82 16.12 33.13
N LEU A 10 -42.88 17.44 32.91
CA LEU A 10 -42.79 18.02 31.57
C LEU A 10 -41.39 17.85 30.95
N CYS A 11 -40.33 18.01 31.75
CA CYS A 11 -38.96 17.71 31.32
C CYS A 11 -38.78 16.22 30.97
N THR A 12 -39.30 15.30 31.79
CA THR A 12 -39.19 13.85 31.49
C THR A 12 -39.94 13.45 30.23
N VAL A 13 -41.10 14.05 29.95
CA VAL A 13 -41.88 13.77 28.72
C VAL A 13 -41.21 14.36 27.48
N LEU A 14 -40.65 15.58 27.58
CA LEU A 14 -39.89 16.20 26.48
C LEU A 14 -38.61 15.42 26.16
N PHE A 15 -37.84 15.02 27.18
CA PHE A 15 -36.65 14.18 27.00
C PHE A 15 -37.01 12.81 26.38
N ALA A 16 -38.08 12.17 26.85
CA ALA A 16 -38.54 10.90 26.27
C ALA A 16 -38.97 11.05 24.79
N SER A 17 -39.65 12.15 24.43
CA SER A 17 -40.05 12.42 23.04
C SER A 17 -38.87 12.72 22.12
N ALA A 18 -37.84 13.41 22.61
CA ALA A 18 -36.62 13.71 21.87
C ALA A 18 -35.76 12.45 21.65
N GLN A 19 -35.66 11.60 22.68
CA GLN A 19 -34.93 10.33 22.60
C GLN A 19 -35.60 9.34 21.63
N MET A 20 -36.93 9.25 21.66
CA MET A 20 -37.71 8.43 20.71
C MET A 20 -37.54 8.89 19.25
N ASN A 21 -37.31 10.18 19.01
CA ASN A 21 -37.04 10.72 17.67
C ASN A 21 -35.61 10.38 17.18
N CYS A 22 -34.63 10.35 18.09
CA CYS A 22 -33.25 10.03 17.72
C CYS A 22 -33.03 8.55 17.42
N GLU A 23 -33.69 7.63 18.12
CA GLU A 23 -33.63 6.20 17.80
C GLU A 23 -34.13 5.91 16.38
N GLU A 24 -35.25 6.51 15.98
CA GLU A 24 -35.80 6.33 14.63
C GLU A 24 -34.86 6.89 13.54
N LYS A 25 -34.28 8.07 13.79
CA LYS A 25 -33.30 8.69 12.89
C LYS A 25 -32.02 7.86 12.78
N LEU A 26 -31.52 7.32 13.89
CA LEU A 26 -30.34 6.47 13.93
C LEU A 26 -30.56 5.14 13.23
N GLU A 27 -31.74 4.52 13.38
CA GLU A 27 -32.07 3.27 12.70
C GLU A 27 -32.18 3.48 11.17
N LYS A 28 -32.77 4.61 10.74
CA LYS A 28 -32.76 5.01 9.32
C LYS A 28 -31.34 5.24 8.81
N ALA A 29 -30.53 5.99 9.56
CA ALA A 29 -29.13 6.26 9.22
C ALA A 29 -28.32 4.97 9.11
N ARG A 30 -28.49 4.03 10.05
CA ARG A 30 -27.83 2.72 10.05
C ARG A 30 -28.20 1.92 8.81
N LYS A 31 -29.49 1.80 8.49
CA LYS A 31 -29.94 1.11 7.26
C LYS A 31 -29.33 1.74 6.01
N ILE A 32 -29.27 3.07 5.94
CA ILE A 32 -28.67 3.80 4.81
C ILE A 32 -27.17 3.53 4.69
N LEU A 33 -26.45 3.52 5.81
CA LEU A 33 -25.00 3.27 5.85
C LEU A 33 -24.65 1.79 5.61
N ASP A 34 -25.54 0.86 6.00
CA ASP A 34 -25.36 -0.59 5.84
C ASP A 34 -25.74 -1.08 4.42
N ASP A 35 -26.67 -0.43 3.70
CA ASP A 35 -27.21 -0.92 2.40
C ASP A 35 -26.26 -0.76 1.20
N LYS A 36 -24.98 -0.41 1.40
CA LYS A 36 -23.95 -0.11 0.36
C LYS A 36 -24.38 0.86 -0.76
N LYS A 37 -25.57 1.47 -0.67
CA LYS A 37 -26.10 2.47 -1.59
C LYS A 37 -25.67 3.83 -1.10
N LEU A 38 -24.91 4.52 -1.95
CA LEU A 38 -24.47 5.89 -1.71
C LEU A 38 -25.71 6.78 -1.50
N TYR A 39 -25.83 7.35 -0.30
CA TYR A 39 -26.93 8.25 0.03
C TYR A 39 -26.80 9.53 -0.82
N LYS A 40 -27.86 9.86 -1.57
CA LYS A 40 -27.84 11.03 -2.48
C LYS A 40 -27.92 12.37 -1.75
N ASN A 41 -28.24 12.42 -0.45
CA ASN A 41 -28.42 13.67 0.27
C ASN A 41 -27.75 13.71 1.65
N TYR A 42 -26.42 13.55 1.70
CA TYR A 42 -25.67 13.60 2.96
C TYR A 42 -25.97 14.83 3.84
N GLU A 43 -26.43 15.94 3.26
CA GLU A 43 -26.81 17.13 4.02
C GLU A 43 -28.01 16.89 4.95
N SER A 44 -29.08 16.25 4.46
CA SER A 44 -30.24 15.91 5.31
C SER A 44 -29.86 14.93 6.42
N LEU A 45 -29.03 13.92 6.10
CA LEU A 45 -28.53 12.98 7.10
C LEU A 45 -27.67 13.70 8.14
N PHE A 46 -26.84 14.64 7.71
CA PHE A 46 -26.00 15.43 8.60
C PHE A 46 -26.86 16.22 9.59
N GLN A 47 -27.92 16.88 9.12
CA GLN A 47 -28.84 17.63 9.98
C GLN A 47 -29.52 16.72 11.03
N ASP A 48 -29.92 15.50 10.64
CA ASP A 48 -30.48 14.55 11.59
C ASP A 48 -29.46 14.06 12.62
N MET A 49 -28.23 13.77 12.19
CA MET A 49 -27.17 13.28 13.08
C MET A 49 -26.67 14.38 14.02
N ILE A 50 -26.54 15.63 13.57
CA ILE A 50 -26.01 16.71 14.41
C ILE A 50 -27.00 17.06 15.53
N VAL A 51 -28.31 17.09 15.26
CA VAL A 51 -29.34 17.33 16.28
C VAL A 51 -29.27 16.25 17.37
N CYS A 52 -29.17 14.97 16.98
CA CYS A 52 -29.05 13.88 17.96
C CYS A 52 -27.70 13.88 18.68
N ALA A 53 -26.61 14.25 17.99
CA ALA A 53 -25.29 14.37 18.59
C ALA A 53 -25.23 15.46 19.67
N GLU A 54 -25.88 16.61 19.42
CA GLU A 54 -26.01 17.72 20.36
C GLU A 54 -26.86 17.35 21.58
N ASN A 55 -27.86 16.47 21.41
CA ASN A 55 -28.63 15.88 22.50
C ASN A 55 -27.85 14.82 23.31
N GLY A 56 -26.60 14.53 22.95
CA GLY A 56 -25.74 13.62 23.71
C GLY A 56 -25.74 12.17 23.24
N GLU A 57 -26.44 11.83 22.15
CA GLU A 57 -26.51 10.45 21.64
C GLU A 57 -25.14 9.99 21.10
N PRO A 58 -24.45 9.01 21.72
CA PRO A 58 -23.07 8.68 21.37
C PRO A 58 -22.91 8.16 19.94
N LEU A 59 -23.88 7.38 19.44
CA LEU A 59 -23.83 6.88 18.06
C LEU A 59 -24.01 8.00 17.04
N ALA A 60 -24.88 8.98 17.33
CA ALA A 60 -25.06 10.16 16.51
C ALA A 60 -23.82 11.06 16.51
N GLN A 61 -23.17 11.23 17.67
CA GLN A 61 -21.88 11.92 17.79
C GLN A 61 -20.82 11.26 16.91
N ASN A 62 -20.73 9.93 16.93
CA ASN A 62 -19.82 9.20 16.05
C ASN A 62 -20.11 9.49 14.57
N TYR A 63 -21.38 9.41 14.13
CA TYR A 63 -21.72 9.66 12.73
C TYR A 63 -21.47 11.12 12.31
N ALA A 64 -21.95 12.10 13.08
CA ALA A 64 -21.70 13.51 12.81
C ALA A 64 -20.20 13.82 12.76
N GLY A 65 -19.42 13.19 13.64
CA GLY A 65 -17.97 13.28 13.65
C GLY A 65 -17.33 12.79 12.34
N LEU A 66 -17.69 11.60 11.87
CA LEU A 66 -17.20 11.08 10.58
C LEU A 66 -17.65 11.94 9.39
N MET A 67 -18.86 12.50 9.43
CA MET A 67 -19.36 13.39 8.37
C MET A 67 -18.54 14.68 8.29
N TYR A 68 -18.14 15.26 9.42
CA TYR A 68 -17.19 16.38 9.45
C TYR A 68 -15.79 15.98 8.95
N VAL A 69 -15.25 14.83 9.39
CA VAL A 69 -13.92 14.36 8.98
C VAL A 69 -13.83 14.17 7.45
N TYR A 70 -14.86 13.60 6.84
CA TYR A 70 -14.86 13.26 5.42
C TYR A 70 -15.60 14.28 4.54
N GLY A 71 -16.17 15.35 5.10
CA GLY A 71 -16.92 16.37 4.35
C GLY A 71 -18.20 15.85 3.72
N LEU A 72 -18.89 14.93 4.39
CA LEU A 72 -20.11 14.30 3.88
C LEU A 72 -21.33 15.16 4.26
N GLY A 73 -21.86 15.92 3.31
CA GLY A 73 -23.05 16.76 3.55
C GLY A 73 -22.81 18.00 4.42
N VAL A 74 -21.54 18.28 4.73
CA VAL A 74 -21.09 19.42 5.51
C VAL A 74 -19.67 19.79 5.06
N ALA A 75 -19.28 21.05 5.24
CA ALA A 75 -17.89 21.46 5.02
C ALA A 75 -16.93 20.61 5.86
N LYS A 76 -15.87 20.12 5.23
CA LYS A 76 -14.86 19.26 5.87
C LYS A 76 -14.16 20.02 7.00
N ASP A 77 -14.17 19.43 8.19
CA ASP A 77 -13.48 19.93 9.39
C ASP A 77 -13.03 18.74 10.24
N GLU A 78 -11.79 18.30 10.02
CA GLU A 78 -11.29 17.08 10.67
C GLU A 78 -11.16 17.25 12.18
N SER A 79 -10.73 18.43 12.66
CA SER A 79 -10.57 18.70 14.09
C SER A 79 -11.90 18.68 14.84
N LYS A 80 -12.93 19.30 14.26
CA LYS A 80 -14.29 19.24 14.82
C LYS A 80 -14.85 17.83 14.76
N GLY A 81 -14.63 17.12 13.67
CA GLY A 81 -15.07 15.74 13.51
C GLY A 81 -14.42 14.79 14.53
N PHE A 82 -13.10 14.94 14.75
CA PHE A 82 -12.36 14.21 15.77
C PHE A 82 -12.96 14.43 17.16
N ALA A 83 -13.26 15.67 17.54
CA ALA A 83 -13.84 15.98 18.85
C ALA A 83 -15.20 15.30 19.08
N TYR A 84 -16.03 15.14 18.03
CA TYR A 84 -17.30 14.42 18.11
C TYR A 84 -17.11 12.91 18.27
N VAL A 85 -16.22 12.30 17.50
CA VAL A 85 -15.89 10.86 17.64
C VAL A 85 -15.26 10.59 19.01
N GLU A 86 -14.45 11.51 19.52
CA GLU A 86 -13.85 11.39 20.85
C GLU A 86 -14.90 11.38 21.96
N LYS A 87 -15.91 12.25 21.88
CA LYS A 87 -17.04 12.26 22.82
C LYS A 87 -17.81 10.93 22.78
N ALA A 88 -18.08 10.41 21.58
CA ALA A 88 -18.76 9.12 21.41
C ALA A 88 -17.98 7.98 22.07
N ALA A 89 -16.67 7.89 21.79
CA ALA A 89 -15.79 6.87 22.35
C ALA A 89 -15.68 6.96 23.88
N LYS A 90 -15.52 8.17 24.43
CA LYS A 90 -15.47 8.40 25.88
C LYS A 90 -16.78 8.04 26.60
N SER A 91 -17.89 8.01 25.87
CA SER A 91 -19.19 7.56 26.38
C SER A 91 -19.36 6.03 26.31
N GLY A 92 -18.31 5.28 25.97
CA GLY A 92 -18.32 3.81 25.90
C GLY A 92 -18.95 3.25 24.62
N ASN A 93 -19.20 4.08 23.60
CA ASN A 93 -19.76 3.59 22.34
C ASN A 93 -18.72 2.77 21.57
N ALA A 94 -18.92 1.46 21.43
CA ALA A 94 -17.97 0.55 20.77
C ALA A 94 -17.62 0.93 19.30
N VAL A 95 -18.55 1.57 18.58
CA VAL A 95 -18.31 2.06 17.21
C VAL A 95 -17.45 3.33 17.25
N GLY A 96 -17.73 4.23 18.19
CA GLY A 96 -16.92 5.41 18.51
C GLY A 96 -15.51 5.05 18.95
N GLU A 97 -15.34 4.06 19.82
CA GLU A 97 -14.02 3.57 20.24
C GLU A 97 -13.20 3.05 19.05
N TYR A 98 -13.81 2.24 18.19
CA TYR A 98 -13.17 1.78 16.95
C TYR A 98 -12.80 2.96 16.03
N ASN A 99 -13.73 3.88 15.79
CA ASN A 99 -13.49 5.00 14.89
C ASN A 99 -12.47 5.98 15.46
N LEU A 100 -12.42 6.19 16.78
CA LEU A 100 -11.40 6.99 17.43
C LEU A 100 -10.02 6.35 17.25
N GLY A 101 -9.92 5.03 17.43
CA GLY A 101 -8.69 4.30 17.11
C GLY A 101 -8.27 4.48 15.64
N LYS A 102 -9.23 4.41 14.73
CA LYS A 102 -9.01 4.69 13.29
C LYS A 102 -8.52 6.13 13.04
N LEU A 103 -9.14 7.14 13.64
CA LEU A 103 -8.73 8.54 13.47
C LEU A 103 -7.30 8.79 14.00
N TYR A 104 -6.94 8.18 15.13
CA TYR A 104 -5.57 8.21 15.63
C TYR A 104 -4.58 7.51 14.69
N SER A 105 -4.94 6.35 14.12
CA SER A 105 -4.08 5.67 13.14
C SER A 105 -3.89 6.44 11.83
N GLU A 106 -4.87 7.29 11.47
CA GLU A 106 -4.85 8.09 10.25
C GLU A 106 -4.34 9.53 10.46
N GLY A 107 -4.20 9.98 11.72
CA GLY A 107 -3.89 11.37 12.06
C GLY A 107 -4.94 12.37 11.58
N ARG A 108 -6.23 11.99 11.57
CA ARG A 108 -7.32 12.86 11.10
C ARG A 108 -7.87 13.69 12.24
N GLY A 109 -7.73 15.01 12.13
CA GLY A 109 -8.16 15.96 13.17
C GLY A 109 -7.35 15.87 14.47
N CYS A 110 -6.25 15.12 14.46
CA CYS A 110 -5.32 14.94 15.58
C CYS A 110 -3.93 14.59 15.06
N THR A 111 -2.91 14.64 15.92
CA THR A 111 -1.62 14.04 15.62
C THR A 111 -1.78 12.52 15.50
N LEU A 112 -1.21 11.94 14.44
CA LEU A 112 -1.17 10.49 14.26
C LEU A 112 -0.51 9.82 15.49
N ASP A 113 -1.17 8.81 16.04
CA ASP A 113 -0.72 8.12 17.25
C ASP A 113 -1.16 6.66 17.23
N MET A 114 -0.27 5.78 16.76
CA MET A 114 -0.55 4.35 16.66
C MET A 114 -0.73 3.68 18.03
N ASN A 115 -0.07 4.19 19.08
CA ASN A 115 -0.20 3.64 20.43
C ASN A 115 -1.62 3.88 20.96
N LYS A 116 -2.15 5.11 20.80
CA LYS A 116 -3.55 5.40 21.14
C LYS A 116 -4.51 4.62 20.27
N ALA A 117 -4.21 4.42 18.99
CA ALA A 117 -5.03 3.59 18.12
C ALA A 117 -5.16 2.15 18.67
N VAL A 118 -4.05 1.54 19.11
CA VAL A 118 -4.04 0.22 19.77
C VAL A 118 -4.89 0.21 21.03
N GLU A 119 -4.75 1.22 21.89
CA GLU A 119 -5.53 1.32 23.13
C GLU A 119 -7.04 1.36 22.85
N TRP A 120 -7.46 2.20 21.90
CA TRP A 120 -8.86 2.34 21.53
C TRP A 120 -9.41 1.10 20.81
N TYR A 121 -8.62 0.43 19.97
CA TYR A 121 -9.01 -0.85 19.40
C TYR A 121 -9.17 -1.93 20.47
N LYS A 122 -8.27 -2.02 21.45
CA LYS A 122 -8.42 -2.96 22.58
C LYS A 122 -9.71 -2.72 23.36
N LYS A 123 -10.08 -1.45 23.61
CA LYS A 123 -11.37 -1.09 24.22
C LYS A 123 -12.55 -1.56 23.37
N ALA A 124 -12.55 -1.26 22.07
CA ALA A 124 -13.61 -1.69 21.17
C ALA A 124 -13.72 -3.23 21.08
N ILE A 125 -12.59 -3.95 21.10
CA ILE A 125 -12.55 -5.42 21.13
C ILE A 125 -13.20 -5.99 22.38
N SER A 126 -13.02 -5.36 23.54
CA SER A 126 -13.68 -5.79 24.79
C SER A 126 -15.22 -5.75 24.69
N GLN A 127 -15.75 -4.98 23.74
CA GLN A 127 -17.16 -4.89 23.38
C GLN A 127 -17.50 -5.68 22.11
N ASN A 128 -16.69 -6.69 21.75
CA ASN A 128 -16.84 -7.57 20.59
C ASN A 128 -16.75 -6.88 19.21
N ASN A 129 -16.10 -5.72 19.10
CA ASN A 129 -15.90 -5.06 17.80
C ASN A 129 -14.91 -5.84 16.92
N GLN A 130 -15.46 -6.54 15.93
CA GLN A 130 -14.70 -7.42 15.03
C GLN A 130 -13.74 -6.65 14.11
N ARG A 131 -14.08 -5.42 13.71
CA ARG A 131 -13.19 -4.58 12.86
C ARG A 131 -11.99 -4.09 13.65
N ALA A 132 -12.17 -3.77 14.93
CA ALA A 132 -11.06 -3.45 15.83
C ALA A 132 -10.12 -4.64 16.03
N ALA A 133 -10.66 -5.87 16.20
CA ALA A 133 -9.85 -7.09 16.28
C ALA A 133 -9.02 -7.32 15.00
N TYR A 134 -9.64 -7.13 13.84
CA TYR A 134 -8.93 -7.14 12.55
C TYR A 134 -7.80 -6.11 12.51
N ASN A 135 -8.10 -4.84 12.80
CA ASN A 135 -7.09 -3.77 12.75
C ASN A 135 -5.95 -4.02 13.74
N LEU A 136 -6.24 -4.52 14.94
CA LEU A 136 -5.20 -4.89 15.89
C LEU A 136 -4.33 -6.04 15.36
N GLY A 137 -4.92 -7.05 14.72
CA GLY A 137 -4.16 -8.09 14.04
C GLY A 137 -3.27 -7.55 12.92
N TYR A 138 -3.77 -6.60 12.14
CA TYR A 138 -3.00 -5.92 11.10
C TYR A 138 -1.86 -5.07 11.68
N MET A 139 -2.10 -4.41 12.82
CA MET A 139 -1.07 -3.66 13.54
C MET A 139 0.05 -4.57 14.05
N TYR A 140 -0.26 -5.76 14.58
CA TYR A 140 0.77 -6.76 14.90
C TYR A 140 1.46 -7.33 13.66
N LEU A 141 0.74 -7.52 12.55
CA LEU A 141 1.32 -7.97 11.28
C LEU A 141 2.36 -6.96 10.76
N LYS A 142 2.12 -5.66 10.95
CA LYS A 142 2.96 -4.58 10.41
C LYS A 142 3.92 -3.96 11.43
N GLY A 143 3.72 -4.21 12.72
CA GLY A 143 4.47 -3.54 13.79
C GLY A 143 4.05 -2.09 14.03
N PHE A 144 2.77 -1.74 13.81
CA PHE A 144 2.27 -0.37 14.01
C PHE A 144 1.79 -0.18 15.44
N GLY A 145 2.42 0.70 16.22
CA GLY A 145 2.04 0.97 17.63
C GLY A 145 2.18 -0.23 18.60
N VAL A 146 2.65 -1.36 18.09
CA VAL A 146 3.02 -2.58 18.82
C VAL A 146 4.22 -3.21 18.13
N PRO A 147 5.08 -3.96 18.84
CA PRO A 147 6.10 -4.78 18.20
C PRO A 147 5.47 -5.72 17.18
N GLN A 148 6.12 -5.89 16.02
CA GLN A 148 5.65 -6.83 15.00
C GLN A 148 5.67 -8.25 15.58
N ASP A 149 4.55 -8.94 15.47
CA ASP A 149 4.41 -10.32 15.94
C ASP A 149 3.36 -11.02 15.08
N TYR A 150 3.84 -11.87 14.17
CA TYR A 150 2.96 -12.59 13.26
C TYR A 150 2.06 -13.60 13.98
N SER A 151 2.50 -14.15 15.12
CA SER A 151 1.69 -15.09 15.90
C SER A 151 0.52 -14.36 16.57
N GLN A 152 0.78 -13.16 17.11
CA GLN A 152 -0.28 -12.28 17.62
C GLN A 152 -1.20 -11.82 16.49
N ALA A 153 -0.66 -11.44 15.34
CA ALA A 153 -1.45 -11.06 14.16
C ALA A 153 -2.46 -12.16 13.80
N VAL A 154 -1.99 -13.41 13.64
CA VAL A 154 -2.84 -14.57 13.38
C VAL A 154 -3.86 -14.77 14.49
N SER A 155 -3.47 -14.69 15.77
CA SER A 155 -4.39 -14.84 16.90
C SER A 155 -5.53 -13.82 16.86
N TRP A 156 -5.23 -12.56 16.54
CA TRP A 156 -6.23 -11.51 16.42
C TRP A 156 -7.11 -11.66 15.18
N PHE A 157 -6.54 -12.07 14.05
CA PHE A 157 -7.33 -12.37 12.87
C PHE A 157 -8.29 -13.56 13.10
N GLN A 158 -7.87 -14.61 13.82
CA GLN A 158 -8.73 -15.74 14.20
C GLN A 158 -9.90 -15.33 15.10
N LYS A 159 -9.73 -14.27 15.91
CA LYS A 159 -10.77 -13.72 16.78
C LYS A 159 -11.74 -12.79 16.05
N SER A 160 -11.53 -12.53 14.75
CA SER A 160 -12.34 -11.64 13.96
C SER A 160 -13.09 -12.38 12.85
N ASN A 161 -14.41 -12.26 12.86
CA ASN A 161 -15.25 -12.69 11.75
C ASN A 161 -15.28 -11.67 10.60
N TYR A 162 -14.55 -10.56 10.71
CA TYR A 162 -14.47 -9.58 9.63
C TYR A 162 -13.80 -10.21 8.41
N ALA A 163 -14.38 -9.96 7.25
CA ALA A 163 -13.96 -10.61 6.01
C ALA A 163 -12.47 -10.35 5.70
N MET A 164 -11.93 -9.17 6.04
CA MET A 164 -10.50 -8.92 5.86
C MET A 164 -9.60 -9.68 6.83
N ALA A 165 -10.07 -10.05 8.02
CA ALA A 165 -9.29 -10.91 8.92
C ALA A 165 -9.11 -12.31 8.31
N LYS A 166 -10.17 -12.87 7.72
CA LYS A 166 -10.09 -14.16 7.00
C LYS A 166 -9.15 -14.09 5.80
N HIS A 167 -9.18 -12.98 5.05
CA HIS A 167 -8.22 -12.74 3.96
C HIS A 167 -6.78 -12.82 4.46
N TRP A 168 -6.45 -12.06 5.52
CA TRP A 168 -5.09 -12.05 6.06
C TRP A 168 -4.68 -13.37 6.71
N LEU A 169 -5.62 -14.15 7.28
CA LEU A 169 -5.35 -15.54 7.68
C LEU A 169 -4.93 -16.38 6.48
N GLY A 170 -5.64 -16.26 5.36
CA GLY A 170 -5.28 -16.90 4.11
C GLY A 170 -3.85 -16.56 3.68
N VAL A 171 -3.51 -15.27 3.68
CA VAL A 171 -2.15 -14.79 3.36
C VAL A 171 -1.11 -15.33 4.35
N CYS A 172 -1.41 -15.34 5.66
CA CYS A 172 -0.49 -15.83 6.68
C CYS A 172 -0.20 -17.33 6.51
N TYR A 173 -1.23 -18.15 6.23
CA TYR A 173 -1.03 -19.57 5.93
C TYR A 173 -0.32 -19.79 4.60
N TYR A 174 -0.54 -18.94 3.59
CA TYR A 174 0.14 -19.04 2.31
C TYR A 174 1.65 -18.76 2.41
N LEU A 175 2.02 -17.73 3.19
CA LEU A 175 3.39 -17.24 3.33
C LEU A 175 4.14 -17.80 4.55
N GLY A 176 3.45 -18.50 5.46
CA GLY A 176 4.02 -18.99 6.71
C GLY A 176 4.26 -17.91 7.77
N TYR A 177 3.47 -16.84 7.79
CA TYR A 177 3.59 -15.76 8.79
C TYR A 177 2.88 -16.12 10.08
N GLY A 178 3.65 -16.38 11.15
CA GLY A 178 3.10 -16.66 12.49
C GLY A 178 2.42 -18.02 12.63
N VAL A 179 2.39 -18.80 11.54
CA VAL A 179 1.89 -20.18 11.43
C VAL A 179 2.75 -20.93 10.44
N SER A 180 2.81 -22.25 10.55
CA SER A 180 3.41 -23.09 9.51
C SER A 180 2.68 -22.88 8.19
N GLN A 181 3.46 -22.75 7.11
CA GLN A 181 2.92 -22.63 5.77
C GLN A 181 1.98 -23.79 5.46
N ASN A 182 0.77 -23.49 4.97
CA ASN A 182 -0.25 -24.46 4.64
C ASN A 182 -1.16 -23.91 3.54
N THR A 183 -0.90 -24.32 2.30
CA THR A 183 -1.65 -23.86 1.12
C THR A 183 -3.12 -24.28 1.16
N GLU A 184 -3.43 -25.47 1.68
CA GLU A 184 -4.83 -25.96 1.79
C GLU A 184 -5.66 -25.07 2.71
N LYS A 185 -5.15 -24.77 3.92
CA LYS A 185 -5.79 -23.84 4.86
C LYS A 185 -5.85 -22.42 4.31
N ALA A 186 -4.80 -21.98 3.61
CA ALA A 186 -4.83 -20.67 2.95
C ALA A 186 -6.01 -20.57 1.99
N LEU A 187 -6.15 -21.56 1.10
CA LEU A 187 -7.24 -21.65 0.13
C LEU A 187 -8.60 -21.79 0.81
N GLU A 188 -8.72 -22.53 1.91
CA GLU A 188 -9.95 -22.61 2.71
C GLU A 188 -10.41 -21.22 3.18
N TYR A 189 -9.50 -20.44 3.79
CA TYR A 189 -9.81 -19.10 4.28
C TYR A 189 -10.13 -18.11 3.15
N LEU A 190 -9.53 -18.29 1.97
CA LEU A 190 -9.70 -17.39 0.85
C LEU A 190 -10.94 -17.72 0.01
N TYR A 191 -11.19 -18.99 -0.30
CA TYR A 191 -12.38 -19.41 -1.08
C TYR A 191 -13.65 -19.33 -0.24
N GLY A 192 -13.55 -19.59 1.08
CA GLY A 192 -14.63 -19.35 2.03
C GLY A 192 -14.93 -17.86 2.26
N ASN A 193 -14.20 -16.95 1.63
CA ASN A 193 -14.28 -15.52 1.84
C ASN A 193 -14.31 -14.75 0.51
N THR A 194 -15.49 -14.33 0.05
CA THR A 194 -15.63 -13.66 -1.25
C THR A 194 -15.29 -12.17 -1.22
N THR A 195 -14.31 -11.75 -0.41
CA THR A 195 -13.84 -10.35 -0.47
C THR A 195 -13.15 -10.10 -1.79
N PRO A 196 -13.20 -8.88 -2.35
CA PRO A 196 -12.44 -8.53 -3.54
C PRO A 196 -10.94 -8.85 -3.39
N ASN A 197 -10.36 -8.66 -2.20
CA ASN A 197 -8.96 -9.00 -1.94
C ASN A 197 -8.71 -10.51 -1.97
N SER A 198 -9.61 -11.32 -1.40
CA SER A 198 -9.47 -12.79 -1.44
C SER A 198 -9.75 -13.31 -2.84
N VAL A 199 -10.72 -12.77 -3.57
CA VAL A 199 -10.96 -13.10 -4.99
C VAL A 199 -9.77 -12.69 -5.85
N ALA A 200 -9.17 -11.52 -5.61
CA ALA A 200 -7.97 -11.09 -6.33
C ALA A 200 -6.76 -11.97 -5.99
N PHE A 201 -6.56 -12.27 -4.71
CA PHE A 201 -5.48 -13.16 -4.27
C PHE A 201 -5.67 -14.59 -4.78
N LEU A 202 -6.89 -15.11 -4.79
CA LEU A 202 -7.23 -16.41 -5.39
C LEU A 202 -7.10 -16.39 -6.90
N LYS A 203 -7.55 -15.34 -7.57
CA LYS A 203 -7.31 -15.14 -9.01
C LYS A 203 -5.82 -15.06 -9.29
N ASN A 204 -5.02 -14.54 -8.37
CA ASN A 204 -3.56 -14.50 -8.47
C ASN A 204 -2.93 -15.88 -8.23
N ILE A 205 -3.41 -16.67 -7.26
CA ILE A 205 -3.02 -18.09 -7.10
C ILE A 205 -3.50 -18.93 -8.30
N GLU A 206 -4.68 -18.66 -8.82
CA GLU A 206 -5.22 -19.26 -10.04
C GLU A 206 -4.47 -18.76 -11.28
N ASN A 207 -3.89 -17.55 -11.27
CA ASN A 207 -2.97 -17.04 -12.29
C ASN A 207 -1.58 -17.68 -12.16
N GLU A 208 -1.10 -17.96 -10.95
CA GLU A 208 0.03 -18.86 -10.70
C GLU A 208 -0.28 -20.28 -11.21
N LYS A 209 -1.54 -20.76 -11.11
CA LYS A 209 -2.00 -21.96 -11.83
C LYS A 209 -2.28 -21.70 -13.33
N ARG A 210 -2.45 -20.45 -13.76
CA ARG A 210 -2.51 -20.02 -15.16
C ARG A 210 -1.13 -19.96 -15.78
N SER A 211 -0.05 -20.16 -15.02
CA SER A 211 1.21 -20.69 -15.58
C SER A 211 1.00 -22.04 -16.27
N LYS A 212 0.01 -22.82 -15.85
CA LYS A 212 -0.42 -24.07 -16.51
C LYS A 212 -1.30 -23.82 -17.75
N VAL A 213 -1.86 -22.62 -17.90
CA VAL A 213 -2.61 -22.17 -19.09
C VAL A 213 -1.71 -21.39 -20.05
N LEU A 214 -0.71 -20.65 -19.55
CA LEU A 214 0.39 -20.09 -20.32
C LEU A 214 1.29 -21.20 -20.86
N SER A 215 1.50 -22.30 -20.12
CA SER A 215 2.14 -23.49 -20.67
C SER A 215 1.29 -24.16 -21.76
N GLN A 216 -0.06 -24.10 -21.68
CA GLN A 216 -0.95 -24.55 -22.76
C GLN A 216 -0.98 -23.56 -23.95
N THR A 217 -0.69 -22.28 -23.72
CA THR A 217 -0.58 -21.25 -24.76
C THR A 217 0.79 -21.29 -25.44
N GLU A 218 1.86 -21.61 -24.71
CA GLU A 218 3.20 -21.94 -25.23
C GLU A 218 3.17 -23.23 -26.07
N ASN A 219 2.39 -24.25 -25.66
CA ASN A 219 2.13 -25.40 -26.53
C ASN A 219 1.35 -25.04 -27.80
N ALA A 220 0.38 -24.10 -27.72
CA ALA A 220 -0.32 -23.57 -28.89
C ALA A 220 0.59 -22.71 -29.80
N ILE A 221 1.65 -22.11 -29.25
CA ILE A 221 2.68 -21.35 -29.96
C ILE A 221 3.69 -22.31 -30.64
N ASP A 222 4.05 -23.42 -30.01
CA ASP A 222 4.87 -24.49 -30.62
C ASP A 222 4.12 -25.27 -31.72
N GLU A 223 2.81 -25.47 -31.58
CA GLU A 223 1.94 -25.99 -32.65
C GLU A 223 1.81 -25.01 -33.82
N ALA A 224 1.83 -23.70 -33.55
CA ALA A 224 1.82 -22.66 -34.58
C ALA A 224 3.16 -22.53 -35.34
N ASN A 225 4.29 -22.96 -34.74
CA ASN A 225 5.64 -22.83 -35.30
C ASN A 225 6.14 -24.05 -36.09
N LYS A 226 5.43 -25.19 -36.12
CA LYS A 226 5.76 -26.33 -37.01
C LYS A 226 5.15 -26.16 -38.40
N GLY A 227 5.66 -25.16 -39.12
CA GLY A 227 5.25 -24.83 -40.48
C GLY A 227 5.34 -25.99 -41.47
N THR A 228 4.27 -26.79 -41.56
CA THR A 228 3.63 -27.24 -42.80
C THR A 228 2.31 -27.93 -42.42
N LYS A 229 1.21 -27.15 -42.43
CA LYS A 229 -0.23 -27.51 -42.28
C LYS A 229 -0.49 -29.03 -42.09
N LYS A 230 -1.08 -29.57 -41.01
CA LYS A 230 -2.21 -29.13 -40.15
C LYS A 230 -2.11 -29.94 -38.83
N ILE A 231 -2.51 -29.36 -37.70
CA ILE A 231 -2.42 -29.89 -36.31
C ILE A 231 -3.11 -31.25 -36.14
N GLU A 232 -2.49 -32.19 -35.41
CA GLU A 232 -3.16 -33.02 -34.40
C GLU A 232 -2.18 -33.50 -33.32
N SER A 233 -2.77 -33.71 -32.14
CA SER A 233 -2.26 -33.56 -30.77
C SER A 233 -1.37 -34.68 -30.24
N GLU A 234 -0.32 -34.29 -29.50
CA GLU A 234 0.11 -34.87 -28.20
C GLU A 234 1.55 -34.40 -27.82
N LEU A 235 1.65 -33.18 -27.29
CA LEU A 235 2.65 -32.79 -26.27
C LEU A 235 1.98 -33.01 -24.89
N ILE A 236 2.64 -33.43 -23.82
CA ILE A 236 3.51 -32.60 -22.96
C ILE A 236 4.32 -33.53 -22.02
N ALA A 237 5.65 -33.41 -21.99
CA ALA A 237 6.49 -33.49 -20.77
C ALA A 237 7.99 -33.24 -21.07
N GLU A 238 8.62 -32.45 -20.19
CA GLU A 238 10.06 -32.30 -19.87
C GLU A 238 11.01 -31.53 -20.82
N SER A 239 11.45 -30.33 -20.41
CA SER A 239 12.80 -30.05 -19.85
C SER A 239 13.24 -28.57 -20.01
N ARG A 240 14.09 -28.11 -19.08
CA ARG A 240 14.62 -26.74 -18.89
C ARG A 240 15.89 -26.49 -19.72
N GLU A 241 16.22 -25.22 -20.00
CA GLU A 241 17.61 -24.73 -19.94
C GLU A 241 17.71 -23.24 -19.54
N ILE A 242 18.77 -22.91 -18.78
CA ILE A 242 19.07 -21.61 -18.16
C ILE A 242 19.97 -20.79 -19.10
N ILE A 243 19.56 -19.58 -19.47
CA ILE A 243 20.43 -18.61 -20.17
C ILE A 243 21.06 -17.69 -19.13
N ILE A 244 22.39 -17.76 -18.99
CA ILE A 244 23.20 -16.79 -18.25
C ILE A 244 23.55 -15.65 -19.22
N ALA A 245 23.06 -14.44 -18.94
CA ALA A 245 23.50 -13.23 -19.63
C ALA A 245 24.61 -12.55 -18.82
N ASP A 246 25.71 -12.19 -19.48
CA ASP A 246 26.83 -11.45 -18.86
C ASP A 246 26.34 -10.13 -18.24
N GLU A 247 26.46 -10.00 -16.92
CA GLU A 247 26.14 -8.79 -16.18
C GLU A 247 27.21 -7.71 -16.45
N THR A 248 26.84 -6.68 -17.23
CA THR A 248 27.58 -5.41 -17.21
C THR A 248 27.18 -4.61 -15.97
N GLN A 249 28.04 -4.72 -14.96
CA GLN A 249 28.33 -3.78 -13.89
C GLN A 249 27.67 -2.38 -14.00
N ASN A 250 26.69 -2.09 -13.13
CA ASN A 250 26.03 -0.79 -12.98
C ASN A 250 27.03 0.29 -12.51
N GLN A 251 27.68 0.97 -13.46
CA GLN A 251 28.43 2.18 -13.18
C GLN A 251 27.51 3.29 -12.65
N LYS A 252 28.02 4.13 -11.74
CA LYS A 252 27.32 5.36 -11.28
C LYS A 252 26.78 6.15 -12.46
N ILE A 253 25.45 6.24 -12.56
CA ILE A 253 24.73 6.93 -13.63
C ILE A 253 25.00 8.42 -13.48
N LYS A 254 25.61 9.03 -14.50
CA LYS A 254 25.84 10.47 -14.55
C LYS A 254 24.61 11.14 -15.19
N PRO A 255 24.25 12.38 -14.82
CA PRO A 255 23.11 13.08 -15.43
C PRO A 255 23.14 13.10 -16.96
N LYS A 256 24.33 13.24 -17.56
CA LYS A 256 24.52 13.21 -19.02
C LYS A 256 24.11 11.90 -19.69
N ASN A 257 24.11 10.78 -18.96
CA ASN A 257 23.81 9.45 -19.49
C ASN A 257 22.30 9.20 -19.67
N ILE A 258 21.47 9.98 -18.98
CA ILE A 258 20.00 9.83 -19.02
C ILE A 258 19.30 10.96 -19.77
N LEU A 259 20.03 11.94 -20.30
CA LEU A 259 19.45 13.03 -21.11
C LEU A 259 18.78 12.48 -22.38
N GLY A 260 17.71 13.16 -22.81
CA GLY A 260 16.97 12.81 -24.02
C GLY A 260 15.58 12.24 -23.74
N GLU A 261 14.94 11.72 -24.78
CA GLU A 261 13.59 11.15 -24.73
C GLU A 261 13.64 9.63 -24.60
N TRP A 262 12.86 9.13 -23.66
CA TRP A 262 12.73 7.73 -23.31
C TRP A 262 11.27 7.29 -23.44
N THR A 263 11.06 6.06 -23.88
CA THR A 263 9.76 5.41 -23.99
C THR A 263 9.85 4.02 -23.39
N GLY A 264 8.75 3.50 -22.86
CA GLY A 264 8.79 2.19 -22.22
C GLY A 264 7.48 1.73 -21.61
N ARG A 265 7.62 0.93 -20.54
CA ARG A 265 6.50 0.41 -19.76
C ARG A 265 6.63 0.79 -18.30
N TYR A 266 5.53 1.29 -17.75
CA TYR A 266 5.21 1.28 -16.33
C TYR A 266 4.60 -0.08 -16.01
N ILE A 267 5.09 -0.74 -14.96
CA ILE A 267 4.66 -2.06 -14.52
C ILE A 267 4.33 -1.95 -13.04
N GLU A 268 3.06 -2.09 -12.69
CA GLU A 268 2.59 -2.18 -11.31
C GLU A 268 2.33 -3.65 -10.98
N TYR A 269 2.96 -4.10 -9.90
CA TYR A 269 2.91 -5.48 -9.45
C TYR A 269 1.84 -5.66 -8.37
N ASP A 270 1.56 -6.91 -8.06
CA ASP A 270 0.92 -7.26 -6.81
C ASP A 270 1.84 -6.97 -5.62
N TRP A 271 1.31 -7.04 -4.41
CA TRP A 271 2.06 -6.70 -3.20
C TRP A 271 3.25 -7.61 -2.89
N SER A 272 3.33 -8.78 -3.54
CA SER A 272 4.52 -9.64 -3.46
C SER A 272 5.66 -9.13 -4.35
N GLY A 273 5.37 -8.29 -5.34
CA GLY A 273 6.33 -7.78 -6.32
C GLY A 273 6.65 -8.76 -7.44
N THR A 274 5.96 -9.91 -7.53
CA THR A 274 6.30 -10.97 -8.50
C THR A 274 5.39 -10.96 -9.72
N THR A 275 4.13 -10.54 -9.57
CA THR A 275 3.13 -10.65 -10.65
C THR A 275 2.75 -9.27 -11.17
N PRO A 276 3.06 -8.93 -12.43
CA PRO A 276 2.55 -7.72 -13.07
C PRO A 276 1.02 -7.74 -13.09
N LEU A 277 0.39 -6.73 -12.50
CA LEU A 277 -1.07 -6.54 -12.54
C LEU A 277 -1.50 -5.52 -13.58
N ARG A 278 -0.63 -4.55 -13.86
CA ARG A 278 -0.88 -3.49 -14.83
C ARG A 278 0.40 -3.12 -15.54
N VAL A 279 0.34 -3.13 -16.87
CA VAL A 279 1.44 -2.74 -17.75
C VAL A 279 0.91 -1.62 -18.64
N LEU A 280 1.48 -0.42 -18.52
CA LEU A 280 1.04 0.77 -19.23
C LEU A 280 2.20 1.43 -19.98
N PRO A 281 1.96 2.05 -21.14
CA PRO A 281 2.97 2.84 -21.82
C PRO A 281 3.32 4.10 -21.01
N ILE A 282 4.59 4.49 -21.03
CA ILE A 282 5.07 5.71 -20.40
C ILE A 282 6.16 6.35 -21.27
N ASN A 283 6.16 7.68 -21.34
CA ASN A 283 7.24 8.45 -21.96
C ASN A 283 7.82 9.43 -20.96
N ILE A 284 9.15 9.55 -20.94
CA ILE A 284 9.87 10.44 -20.04
C ILE A 284 10.96 11.14 -20.84
N SER A 285 11.12 12.45 -20.64
CA SER A 285 12.31 13.14 -21.13
C SER A 285 13.07 13.83 -20.01
N PHE A 286 14.39 13.76 -20.11
CA PHE A 286 15.32 14.43 -19.18
C PHE A 286 16.09 15.51 -19.93
N SER A 287 16.02 16.73 -19.43
CA SER A 287 16.78 17.87 -19.95
C SER A 287 17.61 18.53 -18.86
N LYS A 288 18.72 19.15 -19.25
CA LYS A 288 19.66 19.76 -18.31
C LYS A 288 19.07 21.05 -17.75
N LYS A 289 19.14 21.22 -16.42
CA LYS A 289 18.94 22.52 -15.75
C LYS A 289 20.29 23.09 -15.32
N ASP A 290 20.99 22.38 -14.42
CA ASP A 290 22.32 22.74 -13.88
C ASP A 290 23.24 21.49 -13.77
N LYS A 291 24.35 21.53 -13.01
CA LYS A 291 25.32 20.41 -12.93
C LYS A 291 24.71 19.09 -12.38
N GLU A 292 23.78 19.17 -11.44
CA GLU A 292 23.14 17.98 -10.80
C GLU A 292 21.61 17.97 -10.88
N ALA A 293 20.98 19.10 -11.23
CA ALA A 293 19.54 19.21 -11.37
C ALA A 293 19.09 18.96 -12.82
N LEU A 294 18.04 18.15 -12.97
CA LEU A 294 17.40 17.82 -14.25
C LEU A 294 15.97 18.36 -14.28
N LYS A 295 15.52 18.77 -15.45
CA LYS A 295 14.10 18.97 -15.73
C LYS A 295 13.54 17.67 -16.33
N THR A 296 12.44 17.19 -15.78
CA THR A 296 11.72 16.01 -16.25
C THR A 296 10.39 16.40 -16.85
N HIS A 297 10.07 15.78 -17.98
CA HIS A 297 8.74 15.79 -18.58
C HIS A 297 8.26 14.34 -18.65
N ILE A 298 7.16 14.03 -17.95
CA ILE A 298 6.59 12.67 -17.90
C ILE A 298 5.21 12.72 -18.52
N ASP A 299 5.01 11.95 -19.59
CA ASP A 299 3.70 11.68 -20.17
C ASP A 299 3.26 10.28 -19.77
N PHE A 300 2.23 10.21 -18.91
CA PHE A 300 1.74 8.95 -18.34
C PHE A 300 0.23 8.96 -18.23
N ASN A 301 -0.43 7.99 -18.87
CA ASN A 301 -1.87 7.75 -18.79
C ASN A 301 -2.74 9.02 -19.02
N GLY A 302 -2.42 9.79 -20.05
CA GLY A 302 -3.12 11.04 -20.40
C GLY A 302 -2.85 12.22 -19.46
N GLN A 303 -1.93 12.08 -18.51
CA GLN A 303 -1.45 13.15 -17.64
C GLN A 303 -0.01 13.50 -18.02
N THR A 304 0.29 14.79 -17.97
CA THR A 304 1.62 15.33 -18.26
C THR A 304 2.14 16.06 -17.03
N PHE A 305 3.38 15.74 -16.64
CA PHE A 305 4.02 16.26 -15.44
C PHE A 305 5.34 16.95 -15.80
N TYR A 306 5.59 18.11 -15.19
CA TYR A 306 6.82 18.87 -15.35
C TYR A 306 7.46 19.08 -13.98
N GLU A 307 8.61 18.49 -13.74
CA GLU A 307 9.27 18.58 -12.43
C GLU A 307 10.76 18.88 -12.54
N THR A 308 11.31 19.48 -11.48
CA THR A 308 12.76 19.52 -11.28
C THR A 308 13.14 18.38 -10.34
N VAL A 309 14.02 17.49 -10.81
CA VAL A 309 14.53 16.35 -10.03
C VAL A 309 16.03 16.49 -9.79
N SER A 310 16.51 15.91 -8.70
CA SER A 310 17.94 15.79 -8.42
C SER A 310 18.37 14.33 -8.51
N LEU A 311 19.48 14.06 -9.20
CA LEU A 311 20.04 12.72 -9.32
C LEU A 311 21.14 12.53 -8.28
N GLN A 312 20.85 11.75 -7.23
CA GLN A 312 21.80 11.39 -6.19
C GLN A 312 22.02 9.88 -6.19
N GLU A 313 23.25 9.44 -6.51
CA GLU A 313 23.64 8.02 -6.44
C GLU A 313 22.64 7.07 -7.12
N ASN A 314 22.31 7.42 -8.36
CA ASN A 314 21.33 6.73 -9.21
C ASN A 314 19.86 6.86 -8.75
N THR A 315 19.55 7.62 -7.71
CA THR A 315 18.16 7.90 -7.30
C THR A 315 17.75 9.29 -7.78
N LEU A 316 16.66 9.38 -8.52
CA LEU A 316 15.96 10.64 -8.79
C LEU A 316 15.06 10.94 -7.60
N LEU A 317 15.39 12.01 -6.89
CA LEU A 317 14.51 12.58 -5.87
C LEU A 317 13.53 13.52 -6.54
N VAL A 318 12.24 13.25 -6.32
CA VAL A 318 11.12 13.93 -6.97
C VAL A 318 10.31 14.61 -5.88
N ASN A 319 10.01 15.89 -6.06
CA ASN A 319 9.14 16.64 -5.14
C ASN A 319 7.74 16.72 -5.74
N ASN A 320 6.72 16.33 -4.97
CA ASN A 320 5.30 16.49 -5.29
C ASN A 320 4.81 15.84 -6.60
N PHE A 321 5.49 14.82 -7.13
CA PHE A 321 4.96 14.09 -8.28
C PHE A 321 3.85 13.15 -7.84
N LYS A 322 2.61 13.48 -8.23
CA LYS A 322 1.42 12.69 -7.91
C LYS A 322 0.73 12.24 -9.18
N PHE A 323 0.20 11.04 -9.23
CA PHE A 323 -0.62 10.58 -10.35
C PHE A 323 -1.83 9.78 -9.89
N LYS A 324 -2.90 9.80 -10.70
CA LYS A 324 -4.11 9.01 -10.43
C LYS A 324 -4.19 7.78 -11.32
N GLN A 325 -4.59 6.66 -10.74
CA GLN A 325 -4.71 5.38 -11.40
C GLN A 325 -5.99 4.67 -11.01
N GLU A 326 -6.59 3.94 -11.94
CA GLU A 326 -7.76 3.10 -11.63
C GLU A 326 -7.39 2.13 -10.50
N GLN A 327 -8.28 1.96 -9.54
CA GLN A 327 -8.08 1.05 -8.44
C GLN A 327 -8.12 -0.39 -8.99
N LEU A 328 -7.03 -1.15 -8.83
CA LEU A 328 -6.98 -2.56 -9.24
C LEU A 328 -7.78 -3.48 -8.32
N TYR A 329 -8.12 -3.02 -7.11
CA TYR A 329 -8.72 -3.81 -6.04
C TYR A 329 -10.05 -3.20 -5.60
N ALA A 330 -11.19 -3.81 -5.89
CA ALA A 330 -12.47 -3.22 -5.48
C ALA A 330 -12.57 -3.12 -3.94
N HIS A 331 -12.79 -1.93 -3.39
CA HIS A 331 -13.18 -1.75 -1.99
C HIS A 331 -14.64 -1.30 -1.89
N ASP A 332 -15.24 -1.46 -0.71
CA ASP A 332 -16.65 -1.11 -0.45
C ASP A 332 -16.99 0.38 -0.66
N PHE A 333 -16.02 1.23 -0.97
CA PHE A 333 -16.21 2.64 -1.29
C PHE A 333 -15.72 2.93 -2.71
N LYS A 334 -16.63 3.44 -3.55
CA LYS A 334 -16.41 3.92 -4.93
C LYS A 334 -15.43 5.09 -5.00
N ASN A 335 -14.14 4.85 -4.81
CA ASN A 335 -13.14 5.71 -5.41
C ASN A 335 -12.48 4.89 -6.52
N ASP A 336 -13.05 4.97 -7.73
CA ASP A 336 -12.60 4.14 -8.86
C ASP A 336 -11.12 4.46 -9.20
N LYS A 337 -10.58 5.59 -8.71
CA LYS A 337 -9.17 5.97 -8.85
C LYS A 337 -8.50 6.21 -7.49
N LEU A 338 -7.27 5.72 -7.37
CA LEU A 338 -6.34 6.00 -6.28
C LEU A 338 -5.32 7.07 -6.70
N GLU A 339 -4.95 7.94 -5.77
CA GLU A 339 -3.86 8.91 -5.93
C GLU A 339 -2.57 8.33 -5.33
N TYR A 340 -1.52 8.31 -6.14
CA TYR A 340 -0.18 7.84 -5.77
C TYR A 340 0.77 9.03 -5.72
N ASP A 341 1.44 9.20 -4.59
CA ASP A 341 2.52 10.16 -4.38
C ASP A 341 3.86 9.45 -4.63
N VAL A 342 4.63 9.89 -5.62
CA VAL A 342 5.96 9.37 -5.94
C VAL A 342 7.00 10.06 -5.07
N LEU A 343 7.66 9.27 -4.23
CA LEU A 343 8.63 9.72 -3.24
C LEU A 343 10.07 9.69 -3.77
N GLY A 344 10.31 8.92 -4.83
CA GLY A 344 11.62 8.81 -5.48
C GLY A 344 11.65 7.69 -6.50
N MET A 345 12.65 7.72 -7.37
CA MET A 345 12.84 6.73 -8.42
C MET A 345 14.30 6.25 -8.43
N SER A 346 14.54 4.95 -8.29
CA SER A 346 15.90 4.38 -8.26
C SER A 346 16.26 3.80 -9.61
N LEU A 347 17.35 4.26 -10.21
CA LEU A 347 17.73 3.93 -11.58
C LEU A 347 18.82 2.87 -11.58
N SER A 348 18.74 2.01 -12.58
CA SER A 348 19.82 1.16 -13.04
C SER A 348 19.82 1.14 -14.55
N GLN A 349 20.96 0.84 -15.16
CA GLN A 349 21.10 0.84 -16.60
C GLN A 349 21.64 -0.51 -17.06
N LYS A 350 20.97 -1.13 -18.02
CA LYS A 350 21.44 -2.34 -18.69
C LYS A 350 21.57 -2.08 -20.19
N SER A 351 22.37 -2.88 -20.88
CA SER A 351 22.44 -2.87 -22.34
C SER A 351 21.96 -4.20 -22.87
N TYR A 352 21.08 -4.18 -23.86
CA TYR A 352 20.62 -5.36 -24.57
C TYR A 352 20.62 -5.08 -26.06
N ASN A 353 21.28 -5.92 -26.87
CA ASN A 353 21.47 -5.70 -28.31
C ASN A 353 21.99 -4.28 -28.65
N ASN A 354 22.94 -3.77 -27.86
CA ASN A 354 23.49 -2.41 -27.96
C ASN A 354 22.48 -1.27 -27.73
N ILE A 355 21.29 -1.57 -27.23
CA ILE A 355 20.29 -0.58 -26.80
C ILE A 355 20.41 -0.41 -25.28
N PRO A 356 20.63 0.82 -24.78
CA PRO A 356 20.62 1.07 -23.35
C PRO A 356 19.17 1.09 -22.83
N TYR A 357 18.90 0.33 -21.78
CA TYR A 357 17.64 0.35 -21.05
C TYR A 357 17.87 0.95 -19.66
N LEU A 358 16.97 1.84 -19.24
CA LEU A 358 16.86 2.27 -17.86
C LEU A 358 15.79 1.46 -17.17
N LEU A 359 16.15 0.80 -16.07
CA LEU A 359 15.21 0.16 -15.16
C LEU A 359 15.05 1.08 -13.95
N VAL A 360 13.81 1.44 -13.64
CA VAL A 360 13.46 2.46 -12.66
C VAL A 360 12.53 1.86 -11.61
N ASP A 361 12.95 1.82 -10.36
CA ASP A 361 12.09 1.39 -9.25
C ASP A 361 11.41 2.61 -8.64
N VAL A 362 10.08 2.60 -8.61
CA VAL A 362 9.27 3.74 -8.21
C VAL A 362 8.78 3.54 -6.78
N ASN A 363 9.28 4.39 -5.89
CA ASN A 363 8.81 4.44 -4.51
C ASN A 363 7.55 5.33 -4.46
N SER A 364 6.41 4.75 -4.09
CA SER A 364 5.13 5.46 -4.06
C SER A 364 4.39 5.29 -2.73
N PHE A 365 3.42 6.18 -2.49
CA PHE A 365 2.53 6.19 -1.33
C PHE A 365 1.10 6.47 -1.80
N ILE A 366 0.13 5.69 -1.34
CA ILE A 366 -1.28 5.86 -1.69
C ILE A 366 -1.94 6.75 -0.63
N ASP A 367 -2.25 8.00 -0.99
CA ASP A 367 -2.73 9.01 -0.04
C ASP A 367 -4.04 8.60 0.66
N TYR A 368 -4.96 8.02 -0.11
CA TYR A 368 -6.26 7.58 0.41
C TYR A 368 -6.13 6.50 1.50
N TRP A 369 -5.17 5.58 1.35
CA TRP A 369 -4.91 4.51 2.32
C TRP A 369 -3.90 4.92 3.40
N ARG A 370 -3.12 5.97 3.14
CA ARG A 370 -1.94 6.33 3.91
C ARG A 370 -0.94 5.17 4.07
N GLU A 371 -0.77 4.38 3.01
CA GLU A 371 0.14 3.23 2.97
C GLU A 371 1.14 3.37 1.80
N PRO A 372 2.35 2.79 1.88
CA PRO A 372 3.21 2.64 0.71
C PRO A 372 2.45 1.97 -0.44
N GLY A 373 2.64 2.44 -1.67
CA GLY A 373 2.03 1.79 -2.83
C GLY A 373 2.61 0.40 -3.11
N PRO A 374 1.93 -0.42 -3.95
CA PRO A 374 2.49 -1.66 -4.44
C PRO A 374 3.82 -1.42 -5.17
N PRO A 375 4.66 -2.46 -5.33
CA PRO A 375 5.88 -2.37 -6.11
C PRO A 375 5.57 -1.90 -7.54
N ILE A 376 6.34 -0.93 -8.01
CA ILE A 376 6.21 -0.35 -9.36
C ILE A 376 7.61 -0.27 -9.98
N THR A 377 7.73 -0.76 -11.21
CA THR A 377 8.96 -0.66 -12.01
C THR A 377 8.64 0.01 -13.34
N MET A 378 9.57 0.81 -13.86
CA MET A 378 9.55 1.28 -15.24
C MET A 378 10.75 0.70 -15.99
N VAL A 379 10.51 0.23 -17.22
CA VAL A 379 11.58 -0.18 -18.13
C VAL A 379 11.53 0.72 -19.34
N LEU A 380 12.57 1.52 -19.52
CA LEU A 380 12.64 2.60 -20.50
C LEU A 380 13.79 2.36 -21.47
N ARG A 381 13.59 2.72 -22.73
CA ARG A 381 14.61 2.76 -23.79
C ARG A 381 14.56 4.11 -24.52
N PRO A 382 15.62 4.53 -25.23
CA PRO A 382 15.57 5.74 -26.03
C PRO A 382 14.45 5.68 -27.06
N LYS A 383 13.69 6.77 -27.21
CA LYS A 383 12.47 6.79 -28.04
C LYS A 383 12.69 6.42 -29.52
N ASN A 384 13.90 6.63 -30.05
CA ASN A 384 14.23 6.46 -31.47
C ASN A 384 14.91 5.12 -31.80
N THR A 385 14.89 4.13 -30.90
CA THR A 385 15.45 2.79 -31.17
C THR A 385 14.43 1.87 -31.84
N LEU A 386 14.83 1.20 -32.93
CA LEU A 386 13.98 0.25 -33.69
C LEU A 386 13.54 -0.94 -32.81
N SER A 387 12.23 -1.25 -32.75
CA SER A 387 11.70 -2.47 -32.12
C SER A 387 11.41 -3.56 -33.16
N GLY A 388 11.86 -4.79 -32.87
CA GLY A 388 11.30 -6.02 -33.45
C GLY A 388 9.98 -6.43 -32.77
N PHE A 389 9.41 -7.56 -33.17
CA PHE A 389 8.05 -7.99 -32.81
C PHE A 389 7.82 -8.37 -31.33
N ASP A 390 8.85 -8.50 -30.48
CA ASP A 390 8.75 -8.94 -29.06
C ASP A 390 9.25 -7.93 -28.01
N ASP A 391 9.04 -6.63 -28.24
CA ASP A 391 9.52 -5.58 -27.32
C ASP A 391 8.87 -5.68 -25.91
N GLU A 392 7.62 -6.13 -25.81
CA GLU A 392 6.92 -6.22 -24.51
C GLU A 392 7.43 -7.39 -23.64
N ALA A 393 7.69 -8.55 -24.24
CA ALA A 393 8.28 -9.69 -23.54
C ALA A 393 9.68 -9.37 -23.01
N LEU A 394 10.49 -8.66 -23.82
CA LEU A 394 11.80 -8.18 -23.40
C LEU A 394 11.69 -7.17 -22.24
N LEU A 395 10.78 -6.21 -22.30
CA LEU A 395 10.58 -5.23 -21.23
C LEU A 395 10.14 -5.91 -19.93
N LEU A 396 9.25 -6.90 -20.00
CA LEU A 396 8.83 -7.70 -18.83
C LEU A 396 9.97 -8.56 -18.28
N ALA A 397 10.78 -9.19 -19.14
CA ALA A 397 11.94 -9.97 -18.71
C ALA A 397 13.02 -9.09 -18.06
N LEU A 398 13.26 -7.90 -18.59
CA LEU A 398 14.17 -6.93 -17.98
C LEU A 398 13.65 -6.44 -16.62
N ALA A 399 12.34 -6.31 -16.47
CA ALA A 399 11.70 -5.94 -15.20
C ALA A 399 11.76 -7.07 -14.16
N SER A 400 11.66 -8.34 -14.58
CA SER A 400 11.73 -9.49 -13.67
C SER A 400 13.14 -9.79 -13.17
N GLN A 401 14.18 -9.45 -13.94
CA GLN A 401 15.60 -9.56 -13.50
C GLN A 401 15.97 -8.67 -12.30
N LYS A 402 15.03 -7.88 -11.80
CA LYS A 402 15.19 -6.93 -10.70
C LYS A 402 14.57 -7.42 -9.39
N THR A 403 13.86 -8.56 -9.37
CA THR A 403 13.02 -8.97 -8.23
C THR A 403 13.75 -9.60 -7.04
N ASP A 404 15.07 -9.47 -6.94
CA ASP A 404 15.83 -9.85 -5.74
C ASP A 404 15.62 -8.79 -4.64
N PHE A 405 14.40 -8.76 -4.13
CA PHE A 405 13.90 -7.75 -3.23
C PHE A 405 14.52 -7.90 -1.85
N ILE A 406 15.21 -6.85 -1.39
CA ILE A 406 15.53 -6.73 0.04
C ILE A 406 14.24 -6.42 0.82
N LYS A 407 13.73 -7.43 1.53
CA LYS A 407 12.64 -7.25 2.49
C LYS A 407 13.12 -6.45 3.69
N VAL A 408 13.04 -5.13 3.62
CA VAL A 408 13.23 -4.27 4.79
C VAL A 408 12.02 -4.42 5.71
N TYR A 409 12.27 -4.94 6.92
CA TYR A 409 11.28 -5.06 7.99
C TYR A 409 11.51 -3.92 8.99
N PRO A 410 10.87 -2.75 8.82
CA PRO A 410 10.94 -1.71 9.84
C PRO A 410 10.19 -2.22 11.07
N VAL A 411 10.91 -2.87 11.99
CA VAL A 411 10.39 -3.26 13.30
C VAL A 411 10.74 -2.15 14.27
N PRO A 412 9.79 -1.29 14.69
CA PRO A 412 10.07 -0.30 15.71
C PRO A 412 10.28 -1.01 17.05
N PHE A 413 11.53 -1.10 17.49
CA PHE A 413 11.89 -1.35 18.88
C PHE A 413 12.56 -0.10 19.41
N ASN A 414 11.89 0.65 20.29
CA ASN A 414 12.49 1.78 21.03
C ASN A 414 13.42 2.65 20.16
N GLU A 415 12.85 3.23 19.10
CA GLU A 415 13.54 4.14 18.19
C GLU A 415 14.71 3.52 17.41
N GLN A 416 14.70 2.19 17.19
CA GLN A 416 15.60 1.50 16.28
C GLN A 416 14.87 1.01 15.03
N LEU A 417 15.55 1.07 13.89
CA LEU A 417 15.13 0.53 12.60
C LEU A 417 15.91 -0.74 12.31
N TYR A 418 15.21 -1.88 12.24
CA TYR A 418 15.79 -3.13 11.77
C TYR A 418 15.73 -3.20 10.23
N VAL A 419 16.80 -3.68 9.62
CA VAL A 419 16.93 -3.88 8.18
C VAL A 419 17.52 -5.27 7.96
N ALA A 420 16.78 -6.16 7.30
CA ALA A 420 17.26 -7.49 6.94
C ALA A 420 17.22 -7.69 5.42
N PHE A 421 18.11 -8.54 4.91
CA PHE A 421 18.22 -8.87 3.49
C PHE A 421 18.97 -10.17 3.28
N ASP A 422 18.70 -10.85 2.16
CA ASP A 422 19.43 -12.06 1.76
C ASP A 422 20.48 -11.72 0.72
N LEU A 423 21.70 -12.24 0.91
CA LEU A 423 22.77 -12.15 -0.07
C LEU A 423 22.96 -13.49 -0.78
N ALA A 424 22.92 -13.49 -2.11
CA ALA A 424 23.16 -14.69 -2.90
C ALA A 424 24.64 -15.14 -2.86
N ALA A 425 25.56 -14.20 -2.69
CA ALA A 425 26.99 -14.42 -2.59
C ALA A 425 27.62 -13.39 -1.62
N PRO A 426 28.83 -13.63 -1.10
CA PRO A 426 29.51 -12.65 -0.27
C PRO A 426 29.68 -11.31 -0.99
N ALA A 427 29.33 -10.20 -0.33
CA ALA A 427 29.29 -8.88 -0.94
C ALA A 427 29.69 -7.77 0.03
N LYS A 428 30.24 -6.69 -0.53
CA LYS A 428 30.36 -5.43 0.21
C LYS A 428 29.04 -4.70 0.15
N ILE A 429 28.53 -4.34 1.32
CA ILE A 429 27.29 -3.61 1.50
C ILE A 429 27.57 -2.20 2.00
N ASP A 430 27.05 -1.21 1.29
CA ASP A 430 26.95 0.19 1.74
C ASP A 430 25.47 0.54 1.95
N LEU A 431 25.04 0.65 3.20
CA LEU A 431 23.70 1.06 3.59
C LEU A 431 23.66 2.56 3.85
N LYS A 432 22.64 3.25 3.33
CA LYS A 432 22.36 4.66 3.59
C LYS A 432 20.90 4.85 3.97
N LEU A 433 20.66 5.77 4.89
CA LEU A 433 19.32 6.25 5.20
C LEU A 433 19.23 7.71 4.77
N VAL A 434 18.33 8.03 3.84
CA VAL A 434 18.22 9.35 3.22
C VAL A 434 16.87 9.96 3.56
N ASN A 435 16.85 11.16 4.12
CA ASN A 435 15.60 11.91 4.35
C ASN A 435 15.09 12.48 3.01
N THR A 436 13.86 12.17 2.63
CA THR A 436 13.33 12.56 1.31
C THR A 436 13.04 14.06 1.20
N ALA A 437 12.68 14.72 2.30
CA ALA A 437 12.35 16.15 2.30
C ALA A 437 13.60 17.01 2.13
N THR A 438 14.73 16.61 2.73
CA THR A 438 15.98 17.38 2.70
C THR A 438 17.00 16.86 1.69
N ALA A 439 16.77 15.66 1.12
CA ALA A 439 17.75 14.94 0.30
C ALA A 439 19.10 14.71 1.01
N GLN A 440 19.10 14.66 2.34
CA GLN A 440 20.32 14.44 3.14
C GLN A 440 20.40 12.99 3.61
N THR A 441 21.60 12.40 3.46
CA THR A 441 21.92 11.12 4.08
C THR A 441 22.09 11.33 5.59
N VAL A 442 21.21 10.74 6.39
CA VAL A 442 21.19 10.87 7.85
C VAL A 442 21.93 9.75 8.57
N LYS A 443 22.15 8.61 7.90
CA LYS A 443 22.95 7.51 8.46
C LYS A 443 23.61 6.69 7.36
N THR A 444 24.80 6.16 7.63
CA THR A 444 25.51 5.24 6.74
C THR A 444 26.09 4.07 7.53
N ALA A 445 26.17 2.89 6.91
CA ALA A 445 26.87 1.72 7.44
C ALA A 445 27.51 0.95 6.29
N THR A 446 28.73 0.45 6.49
CA THR A 446 29.44 -0.36 5.49
C THR A 446 29.90 -1.67 6.14
N ALA A 447 29.64 -2.79 5.48
CA ALA A 447 30.06 -4.11 5.95
C ALA A 447 30.42 -5.04 4.77
N ASN A 448 31.37 -5.94 4.98
CA ASN A 448 31.57 -7.09 4.10
C ASN A 448 30.82 -8.27 4.72
N LEU A 449 29.91 -8.87 3.98
CA LEU A 449 29.00 -9.88 4.48
C LEU A 449 29.07 -11.13 3.64
N GLU A 450 28.92 -12.28 4.29
CA GLU A 450 28.81 -13.58 3.64
C GLU A 450 27.44 -13.77 3.00
N ALA A 451 27.32 -14.77 2.12
CA ALA A 451 26.03 -15.19 1.59
C ALA A 451 25.05 -15.62 2.70
N GLY A 452 23.75 -15.51 2.44
CA GLY A 452 22.67 -15.84 3.37
C GLY A 452 21.99 -14.60 3.97
N THR A 453 21.13 -14.83 4.95
CA THR A 453 20.35 -13.77 5.59
C THR A 453 21.22 -12.89 6.48
N GLN A 454 21.26 -11.61 6.16
CA GLN A 454 21.97 -10.56 6.87
C GLN A 454 20.98 -9.60 7.51
N SER A 455 21.43 -8.93 8.59
CA SER A 455 20.62 -7.91 9.23
C SER A 455 21.44 -6.85 9.95
N PHE A 456 20.84 -5.66 10.07
CA PHE A 456 21.40 -4.49 10.71
C PHE A 456 20.34 -3.76 11.49
N THR A 457 20.76 -3.12 12.57
CA THR A 457 19.90 -2.26 13.37
C THR A 457 20.48 -0.85 13.34
N LEU A 458 19.64 0.11 12.98
CA LEU A 458 19.96 1.52 12.91
C LEU A 458 19.27 2.22 14.07
N ASP A 459 20.05 2.84 14.95
CA ASP A 459 19.49 3.79 15.92
C ASP A 459 18.87 4.97 15.15
N THR A 460 17.57 5.16 15.29
CA THR A 460 16.82 6.24 14.69
C THR A 460 16.42 7.31 15.69
N ASN A 461 16.79 7.25 16.98
CA ASN A 461 16.25 8.12 18.04
C ASN A 461 16.23 9.60 17.63
N ASN A 462 17.38 10.10 17.18
CA ASN A 462 17.57 11.50 16.85
C ASN A 462 17.11 11.91 15.44
N LEU A 463 16.53 10.99 14.66
CA LEU A 463 16.01 11.33 13.33
C LEU A 463 14.69 12.10 13.43
N PRO A 464 14.49 13.19 12.68
CA PRO A 464 13.20 13.89 12.68
C PRO A 464 12.08 13.00 12.13
N ILE A 465 10.83 13.33 12.47
CA ILE A 465 9.65 12.75 11.82
C ILE A 465 9.74 13.04 10.32
N GLY A 466 9.51 12.03 9.49
CA GLY A 466 9.62 12.18 8.05
C GLY A 466 9.69 10.88 7.30
N ILE A 467 9.73 11.00 5.99
CA ILE A 467 9.88 9.88 5.07
C ILE A 467 11.38 9.71 4.78
N TYR A 468 11.84 8.46 4.85
CA TYR A 468 13.22 8.11 4.58
C TYR A 468 13.31 7.01 3.53
N ILE A 469 14.39 7.00 2.77
CA ILE A 469 14.74 5.92 1.86
C ILE A 469 15.93 5.18 2.48
N VAL A 470 15.75 3.90 2.78
CA VAL A 470 16.84 2.97 3.03
C VAL A 470 17.39 2.58 1.67
N GLN A 471 18.66 2.89 1.41
CA GLN A 471 19.40 2.47 0.24
C GLN A 471 20.43 1.43 0.67
N ILE A 472 20.49 0.29 -0.01
CA ILE A 472 21.47 -0.77 0.24
C ILE A 472 22.18 -1.00 -1.08
N GLN A 473 23.43 -0.61 -1.14
CA GLN A 473 24.28 -0.87 -2.28
C GLN A 473 25.04 -2.17 -2.04
N GLU A 474 24.73 -3.18 -2.85
CA GLU A 474 25.41 -4.48 -2.92
C GLU A 474 26.38 -4.46 -4.09
N ASN A 475 27.66 -4.26 -3.80
CA ASN A 475 28.69 -4.01 -4.80
C ASN A 475 28.33 -2.82 -5.72
N GLN A 476 27.71 -3.08 -6.88
CA GLN A 476 27.22 -2.07 -7.83
C GLN A 476 25.70 -2.06 -8.01
N LYS A 477 24.99 -3.00 -7.39
CA LYS A 477 23.52 -3.05 -7.39
C LYS A 477 23.02 -2.15 -6.27
N VAL A 478 22.01 -1.33 -6.54
CA VAL A 478 21.39 -0.44 -5.53
C VAL A 478 19.95 -0.89 -5.33
N HIS A 479 19.62 -1.21 -4.09
CA HIS A 479 18.30 -1.60 -3.62
C HIS A 479 17.75 -0.48 -2.75
N THR A 480 16.47 -0.14 -2.90
CA THR A 480 15.87 0.93 -2.07
C THR A 480 14.54 0.53 -1.46
N LYS A 481 14.27 1.04 -0.26
CA LYS A 481 12.97 0.92 0.40
C LYS A 481 12.60 2.21 1.10
N THR A 482 11.39 2.69 0.87
CA THR A 482 10.80 3.75 1.69
C THR A 482 10.40 3.23 3.06
N ILE A 483 10.80 3.97 4.10
CA ILE A 483 10.30 3.85 5.45
C ILE A 483 9.72 5.19 5.90
N ILE A 484 8.81 5.16 6.87
CA ILE A 484 8.20 6.36 7.44
C ILE A 484 8.58 6.36 8.92
N LYS A 485 9.32 7.38 9.37
CA LYS A 485 9.50 7.65 10.80
C LYS A 485 8.39 8.59 11.23
N GLN A 486 7.52 8.10 12.10
CA GLN A 486 6.40 8.85 12.65
C GLN A 486 6.75 9.50 13.97
#